data_AF-A0A843I1B1-F1
#
_entry.id   AF-A0A843I1B1-F1
#
_cell.length_a   1.000
_cell.length_b   1.000
_cell.length_c   1.000
_cell.angle_alpha   90.00
_cell.angle_beta   90.00
_cell.angle_gamma   90.00
#
_symmetry.space_group_name_H-M   'P 1'
#
loop_
_entity.id
_entity.type
_entity.pdbx_description
1 polymer ?
#
loop_
_entity_poly.entity_id
_entity_poly.type
_entity_poly.pdbx_seq_one_letter_code
_entity_poly.pdbx_strand_id
1 'polypeptide(L)'
;VVVVLNKGRVVDTGPPEALIEKVPGKYIVEAYAPAGELPLRPHLAIGGRGIYFVDKPEVVAKALVEGGVRVAIRPRSLEDYILMRIGGVDHGEGS
;
A
#
# COMPACT_ATOMS: atom_id res chain seq x y z
N VAL A 1 -20.49 -9.35 -2.27
CA VAL A 1 -19.46 -9.79 -3.25
C VAL A 1 -18.89 -8.56 -3.92
N VAL A 2 -17.57 -8.49 -4.05
CA VAL A 2 -16.83 -7.46 -4.75
C VAL A 2 -16.33 -8.04 -6.07
N VAL A 3 -16.43 -7.27 -7.14
CA VAL A 3 -15.84 -7.58 -8.44
C VAL A 3 -14.80 -6.51 -8.73
N VAL A 4 -13.56 -6.93 -8.92
CA VAL A 4 -12.45 -6.02 -9.20
C VAL A 4 -12.25 -5.93 -10.70
N LEU A 5 -12.44 -4.74 -11.25
CA LEU A 5 -12.28 -4.45 -12.67
C LEU A 5 -11.01 -3.62 -12.90
N ASN A 6 -10.22 -4.00 -13.90
CA ASN A 6 -9.10 -3.21 -14.38
C ASN A 6 -9.08 -3.22 -15.92
N LYS A 7 -9.04 -2.03 -16.55
CA LYS A 7 -9.05 -1.87 -18.02
C LYS A 7 -10.15 -2.68 -18.73
N GLY A 8 -11.36 -2.66 -18.17
CA GLY A 8 -12.54 -3.35 -18.71
C GLY A 8 -12.57 -4.87 -18.52
N ARG A 9 -11.64 -5.45 -17.74
CA ARG A 9 -11.58 -6.89 -17.45
C ARG A 9 -11.75 -7.17 -15.96
N VAL A 10 -12.42 -8.28 -15.63
CA VAL A 10 -12.44 -8.81 -14.26
C VAL A 10 -11.08 -9.40 -13.94
N VAL A 11 -10.43 -8.91 -12.88
CA VAL A 11 -9.10 -9.36 -12.45
C VAL A 11 -9.08 -10.07 -11.10
N ASP A 12 -10.18 -9.96 -10.34
CA ASP A 12 -10.44 -10.75 -9.13
C ASP A 12 -11.91 -10.61 -8.69
N THR A 13 -12.39 -11.52 -7.82
CA THR A 13 -13.70 -11.44 -7.19
C THR A 13 -13.76 -12.20 -5.86
N GLY A 14 -14.62 -11.76 -4.94
CA GLY A 14 -14.86 -12.46 -3.68
C GLY A 14 -15.60 -11.60 -2.65
N PRO A 15 -15.88 -12.13 -1.45
CA PRO A 15 -16.28 -11.31 -0.29
C PRO A 15 -15.19 -10.26 0.03
N PRO A 16 -15.57 -9.04 0.50
CA PRO A 16 -14.60 -8.00 0.85
C PRO A 16 -13.50 -8.51 1.78
N GLU A 17 -13.86 -9.25 2.82
CA GLU A 17 -12.96 -9.75 3.86
C GLU A 17 -11.93 -10.71 3.26
N ALA A 18 -12.36 -11.60 2.37
CA ALA A 18 -11.48 -12.54 1.67
C ALA A 18 -10.49 -11.82 0.74
N LEU A 19 -10.84 -10.65 0.21
CA LEU A 19 -9.91 -9.84 -0.59
C LEU A 19 -8.92 -9.08 0.31
N ILE A 20 -9.38 -8.54 1.44
CA ILE A 20 -8.53 -7.87 2.43
C ILE A 20 -7.46 -8.82 2.98
N GLU A 21 -7.80 -10.08 3.23
CA GLU A 21 -6.85 -11.10 3.69
C GLU A 21 -5.67 -11.35 2.73
N LYS A 22 -5.82 -10.99 1.45
CA LYS A 22 -4.72 -11.10 0.47
C LYS A 22 -3.67 -10.00 0.62
N VAL A 23 -3.94 -8.93 1.37
CA VAL A 23 -2.98 -7.85 1.65
C VAL A 23 -1.97 -8.34 2.70
N PRO A 24 -0.65 -8.28 2.43
CA PRO A 24 0.37 -8.66 3.39
C PRO A 24 0.31 -7.83 4.67
N GLY A 25 0.70 -8.45 5.78
CA GLY A 25 0.68 -7.80 7.09
C GLY A 25 -0.72 -7.51 7.62
N LYS A 26 -0.80 -7.03 8.85
CA LYS A 26 -2.05 -6.65 9.51
C LYS A 26 -2.33 -5.15 9.42
N TYR A 27 -1.29 -4.36 9.23
CA TYR A 27 -1.32 -2.91 9.28
C TYR A 27 -0.70 -2.31 8.03
N ILE A 28 -1.15 -1.09 7.76
CA ILE A 28 -0.63 -0.20 6.76
C ILE A 28 0.04 0.94 7.50
N VAL A 29 1.29 1.21 7.15
CA VAL A 29 1.94 2.47 7.47
C VAL A 29 1.94 3.31 6.19
N GLU A 30 1.33 4.48 6.24
CA GLU A 30 1.35 5.46 5.17
C GLU A 30 2.33 6.56 5.54
N ALA A 31 3.32 6.80 4.69
CA ALA A 31 4.33 7.83 4.86
C ALA A 31 4.07 8.96 3.86
N TYR A 32 4.08 10.20 4.35
CA TYR A 32 3.77 11.38 3.56
C TYR A 32 5.02 12.25 3.40
N ALA A 33 5.61 12.24 2.21
CA ALA A 33 6.78 13.02 1.85
C ALA A 33 6.54 13.71 0.49
N PRO A 34 5.84 14.86 0.46
CA PRO A 34 5.44 15.52 -0.79
C PRO A 34 6.60 16.10 -1.62
N ALA A 35 7.79 16.29 -1.02
CA ALA A 35 8.94 16.91 -1.67
C ALA A 35 10.29 16.24 -1.33
N GLY A 36 10.27 15.03 -0.77
CA GLY A 36 11.47 14.38 -0.26
C GLY A 36 11.45 12.87 -0.47
N GLU A 37 12.65 12.28 -0.49
CA GLU A 37 12.80 10.84 -0.50
C GLU A 37 12.38 10.24 0.84
N LEU A 38 11.74 9.08 0.79
CA LEU A 38 11.43 8.31 1.99
C LEU A 38 12.70 7.60 2.47
N PRO A 39 13.00 7.63 3.79
CA PRO A 39 14.21 7.00 4.34
C PRO A 39 14.15 5.46 4.28
N LEU A 40 12.98 4.90 4.01
CA LEU A 40 12.76 3.49 3.73
C LEU A 40 12.11 3.34 2.36
N ARG A 41 12.37 2.21 1.68
CA ARG A 41 11.70 1.89 0.42
C ARG A 41 10.28 1.40 0.70
N PRO A 42 9.23 2.04 0.18
CA PRO A 42 7.85 1.58 0.36
C PRO A 42 7.55 0.36 -0.53
N HIS A 43 6.51 -0.39 -0.17
CA HIS A 43 5.97 -1.47 -1.00
C HIS A 43 5.23 -0.91 -2.22
N LEU A 44 4.54 0.22 -2.03
CA LEU A 44 3.93 1.00 -3.10
C LEU A 44 4.25 2.48 -2.90
N ALA A 45 4.60 3.17 -3.97
CA ALA A 45 4.75 4.62 -3.98
C ALA A 45 3.69 5.21 -4.93
N ILE A 46 2.90 6.16 -4.43
CA ILE A 46 1.84 6.83 -5.19
C ILE A 46 1.97 8.33 -4.93
N GLY A 47 2.57 9.06 -5.88
CA GLY A 47 2.95 10.45 -5.69
C GLY A 47 3.87 10.62 -4.47
N GLY A 48 3.55 11.56 -3.58
CA GLY A 48 4.28 11.77 -2.32
C GLY A 48 3.86 10.85 -1.16
N ARG A 49 3.12 9.75 -1.43
CA ARG A 49 2.66 8.78 -0.42
C ARG A 49 3.36 7.44 -0.61
N GLY A 50 4.11 7.01 0.40
CA GLY A 50 4.66 5.66 0.51
C GLY A 50 3.77 4.77 1.36
N ILE A 51 3.49 3.55 0.90
CA ILE A 51 2.64 2.58 1.59
C ILE A 51 3.49 1.36 1.97
N TYR A 52 3.40 0.96 3.24
CA TYR A 52 4.10 -0.18 3.79
C TYR A 52 3.11 -1.19 4.38
N PHE A 53 3.24 -2.44 3.98
CA PHE A 53 2.47 -3.58 4.47
C PHE A 53 3.26 -4.28 5.58
N VAL A 54 2.75 -4.27 6.82
CA VAL A 54 3.54 -4.69 7.99
C VAL A 54 2.70 -5.36 9.07
N ASP A 55 3.31 -6.25 9.84
CA ASP A 55 2.71 -6.81 11.06
C ASP A 55 3.01 -5.99 12.32
N LYS A 56 4.13 -5.28 12.33
CA LYS A 56 4.64 -4.46 13.44
C LYS A 56 4.83 -3.02 12.98
N PRO A 57 3.76 -2.20 12.95
CA PRO A 57 3.81 -0.86 12.38
C PRO A 57 4.77 0.08 13.13
N GLU A 58 4.98 -0.14 14.42
CA GLU A 58 5.86 0.66 15.27
C GLU A 58 7.31 0.68 14.80
N VAL A 59 7.81 -0.41 14.21
CA VAL A 59 9.20 -0.50 13.72
C VAL A 59 9.40 0.43 12.52
N VAL A 60 8.49 0.35 11.54
CA VAL A 60 8.57 1.15 10.31
C VAL A 60 8.21 2.61 10.59
N ALA A 61 7.18 2.85 11.39
CA ALA A 61 6.78 4.19 11.78
C ALA A 61 7.89 4.92 12.53
N LYS A 62 8.60 4.25 13.45
CA LYS A 62 9.73 4.85 14.17
C LYS A 62 10.83 5.32 13.21
N ALA A 63 11.29 4.45 12.32
CA ALA A 63 12.35 4.79 11.36
C ALA A 63 11.95 5.94 10.41
N LEU A 64 10.69 5.99 9.98
CA LEU A 64 10.17 7.08 9.15
C LEU A 64 10.11 8.41 9.91
N VAL A 65 9.61 8.39 11.15
CA VAL A 65 9.50 9.58 12.00
C VAL A 65 10.88 10.12 12.39
N GLU A 66 11.86 9.25 12.65
CA GLU A 66 13.26 9.65 12.88
C GLU A 66 13.86 10.36 11.66
N GLY A 67 13.42 10.00 10.45
CA GLY A 67 13.74 10.71 9.21
C GLY A 67 12.90 11.96 8.94
N GLY A 68 12.08 12.42 9.90
CA GLY A 68 11.24 13.61 9.76
C GLY A 68 9.97 13.41 8.92
N VAL A 69 9.59 12.17 8.62
CA VAL A 69 8.42 11.86 7.78
C VAL A 69 7.16 11.75 8.63
N ARG A 70 6.07 12.38 8.16
CA ARG A 70 4.75 12.21 8.77
C ARG A 70 4.18 10.85 8.39
N VAL A 71 3.71 10.10 9.38
CA VAL A 71 3.13 8.77 9.18
C VAL A 71 1.69 8.67 9.69
N ALA A 72 0.91 7.80 9.06
CA ALA A 72 -0.37 7.31 9.56
C ALA A 72 -0.34 5.79 9.66
N ILE A 73 -0.92 5.23 10.73
CA ILE A 73 -1.00 3.78 10.95
C ILE A 73 -2.48 3.41 10.98
N ARG A 74 -2.85 2.40 10.19
CA ARG A 74 -4.23 1.89 10.14
C ARG A 74 -4.25 0.38 9.83
N PRO A 75 -5.32 -0.35 10.14
CA PRO A 75 -5.48 -1.72 9.65
C PRO A 75 -5.54 -1.75 8.12
N ARG A 76 -5.20 -2.91 7.54
CA ARG A 76 -5.44 -3.21 6.12
C ARG A 76 -6.93 -3.13 5.78
N SER A 77 -7.21 -2.74 4.55
CA SER A 77 -8.56 -2.50 4.04
C SER A 77 -8.70 -2.96 2.59
N LEU A 78 -9.92 -2.90 2.06
CA LEU A 78 -10.15 -3.24 0.65
C LEU A 78 -9.43 -2.26 -0.28
N GLU A 79 -9.25 -0.99 0.11
CA GLU A 79 -8.46 -0.02 -0.67
C GLU A 79 -7.03 -0.53 -0.88
N ASP A 80 -6.37 -1.03 0.17
CA ASP A 80 -5.01 -1.54 0.08
C ASP A 80 -4.90 -2.75 -0.85
N TYR A 81 -5.92 -3.61 -0.83
CA TYR A 81 -6.00 -4.71 -1.78
C TYR A 81 -6.07 -4.21 -3.22
N ILE A 82 -6.91 -3.21 -3.49
CA ILE A 82 -7.05 -2.62 -4.82
C ILE A 82 -5.75 -1.92 -5.24
N LEU A 83 -5.12 -1.13 -4.36
CA LEU A 83 -3.87 -0.45 -4.64
C LEU A 83 -2.72 -1.44 -4.89
N MET A 84 -2.63 -2.53 -4.13
CA MET A 84 -1.66 -3.58 -4.36
C MET A 84 -1.92 -4.34 -5.67
N ARG A 85 -3.18 -4.66 -5.96
CA ARG A 85 -3.56 -5.49 -7.10
C ARG A 85 -3.51 -4.74 -8.44
N ILE A 86 -3.85 -3.45 -8.43
CA ILE A 86 -4.01 -2.62 -9.64
C ILE A 86 -3.09 -1.41 -9.62
N GLY A 87 -2.89 -0.78 -8.47
CA GLY A 87 -2.09 0.45 -8.34
C GLY A 87 -0.58 0.25 -8.48
N GLY A 88 -0.07 -0.98 -8.31
CA GLY A 88 1.35 -1.31 -8.48
C GLY A 88 1.83 -1.43 -9.93
N VAL A 89 0.97 -1.20 -10.94
CA VAL A 89 1.35 -1.26 -12.35
C VAL A 89 1.99 0.07 -12.79
N ASP A 90 3.16 0.35 -12.23
CA ASP A 90 4.20 1.15 -12.89
C ASP A 90 5.61 0.66 -12.46
N HIS A 91 5.79 -0.66 -12.46
CA HIS A 91 7.08 -1.22 -12.85
C HIS A 91 7.01 -1.43 -14.35
N GLY A 92 7.51 -0.43 -15.08
CA GLY A 92 7.82 -0.57 -16.49
C GLY A 92 8.84 -1.69 -16.69
N GLU A 93 8.35 -2.91 -16.91
CA GLU A 93 8.93 -3.77 -17.92
C GLU A 93 8.36 -3.29 -19.27
N GLY A 94 9.11 -2.37 -19.86
CA GLY A 94 8.80 -1.74 -21.13
C GLY A 94 10.10 -1.34 -21.82
N SER A 95 10.76 -2.36 -22.39
CA SER A 95 11.91 -2.33 -23.32
C SER A 95 13.31 -2.16 -22.71
#